data_AF-A0A060C0F3-F1
#
_entry.id   AF-A0A060C0F3-F1
#
_cell.length_a   1.000
_cell.length_b   1.000
_cell.length_c   1.000
_cell.angle_alpha   90.00
_cell.angle_beta   90.00
_cell.angle_gamma   90.00
#
_symmetry.space_group_name_H-M   'P 1'
#
loop_
_entity.id
_entity.type
_entity.pdbx_description
1 polymer ?
#
loop_
_entity_poly.entity_id
_entity_poly.type
_entity_poly.pdbx_seq_one_letter_code
_entity_poly.pdbx_strand_id
1 'polypeptide(L)'
;MILIEQQAPVCGGLCGASQVGCGPVEYYQAEFDAISVATAKGIVVVQAAGNGNMNLDAGSCLGRFDRKQRDSGAVIVGAGDADTHEKLSFSTYGSRVD
;
A
#
# COMPACT_ATOMS: atom_id res chain seq x y z
N MET A 1 10.84 -2.60 -14.77
CA MET A 1 10.47 -2.41 -13.36
C MET A 1 9.86 -1.02 -13.21
N ILE A 2 8.84 -0.88 -12.39
CA ILE A 2 8.22 0.41 -12.02
C ILE A 2 8.33 0.56 -10.51
N LEU A 3 8.78 1.72 -10.06
CA LEU A 3 8.82 2.10 -8.66
C LEU A 3 7.82 3.23 -8.42
N ILE A 4 6.93 3.02 -7.44
CA ILE A 4 5.89 3.98 -7.07
C ILE A 4 6.18 4.49 -5.66
N GLU A 5 6.74 5.70 -5.59
CA GLU A 5 7.08 6.41 -4.35
C GLU A 5 5.91 7.25 -3.80
N GLN A 6 4.75 7.21 -4.47
CA GLN A 6 3.58 7.96 -4.06
C GLN A 6 2.81 7.24 -2.94
N GLN A 7 2.13 8.03 -2.11
CA GLN A 7 1.16 7.57 -1.12
C GLN A 7 -0.12 8.42 -1.23
N ALA A 8 -1.24 7.85 -0.81
CA ALA A 8 -2.56 8.43 -1.02
C ALA A 8 -3.47 8.28 0.22
N PRO A 9 -4.57 9.05 0.34
CA PRO A 9 -5.56 8.80 1.37
C PRO A 9 -6.24 7.46 1.15
N VAL A 10 -6.21 6.59 2.17
CA VAL A 10 -6.78 5.24 2.10
C VAL A 10 -7.70 4.97 3.28
N CYS A 11 -8.66 4.07 3.09
CA CYS A 11 -9.49 3.51 4.16
C CYS A 11 -10.20 4.56 5.05
N GLY A 12 -10.58 5.71 4.47
CA GLY A 12 -11.18 6.84 5.20
C GLY A 12 -10.19 7.82 5.84
N GLY A 13 -8.89 7.64 5.64
CA GLY A 13 -7.83 8.55 6.06
C GLY A 13 -7.72 9.81 5.19
N LEU A 14 -7.11 10.87 5.73
CA LEU A 14 -7.05 12.18 5.08
C LEU A 14 -5.72 12.47 4.36
N CYS A 15 -4.65 11.71 4.63
CA CYS A 15 -3.31 11.82 4.01
C CYS A 15 -2.89 13.25 3.68
N GLY A 16 -2.48 14.00 4.70
CA GLY A 16 -2.03 15.39 4.59
C GLY A 16 -0.66 15.60 5.22
N ALA A 17 -0.42 16.79 5.79
CA ALA A 17 0.87 17.12 6.40
C ALA A 17 1.27 16.19 7.57
N SER A 18 0.31 15.67 8.32
CA SER A 18 0.56 14.69 9.39
C SER A 18 0.86 13.28 8.87
N GLN A 19 0.66 13.03 7.57
CA GLN A 19 0.75 11.73 6.90
C GLN A 19 -0.22 10.64 7.40
N VAL A 20 -0.88 10.82 8.55
CA VAL A 20 -1.93 9.93 9.06
C VAL A 20 -3.00 9.71 7.99
N GLY A 21 -3.34 8.45 7.74
CA GLY A 21 -4.27 8.10 6.67
C GLY A 21 -3.64 7.86 5.30
N CYS A 22 -2.32 8.08 5.15
CA CYS A 22 -1.62 7.73 3.92
C CYS A 22 -1.39 6.21 3.80
N GLY A 23 -1.63 5.67 2.62
CA GLY A 23 -1.39 4.27 2.30
C GLY A 23 -1.00 4.06 0.84
N PRO A 24 -1.01 2.81 0.36
CA PRO A 24 -0.63 2.49 -1.01
C PRO A 24 -1.62 3.10 -2.01
N VAL A 25 -1.10 3.58 -3.15
CA VAL A 25 -1.94 4.22 -4.18
C VAL A 25 -2.94 3.27 -4.82
N GLU A 26 -2.68 1.94 -4.78
CA GLU A 26 -3.60 0.92 -5.31
C GLU A 26 -4.94 0.85 -4.59
N TYR A 27 -5.16 1.63 -3.52
CA TYR A 27 -6.49 1.88 -2.98
C TYR A 27 -7.46 2.38 -4.07
N TYR A 28 -6.98 3.26 -4.95
CA TYR A 28 -7.78 3.81 -6.04
C TYR A 28 -7.83 2.85 -7.22
N GLN A 29 -9.00 2.80 -7.88
CA GLN A 29 -9.27 1.78 -8.90
C GLN A 29 -8.37 1.91 -10.12
N ALA A 30 -8.13 3.14 -10.60
CA ALA A 30 -7.34 3.37 -11.80
C ALA A 30 -5.87 2.94 -11.60
N GLU A 31 -5.32 3.22 -10.42
CA GLU A 31 -3.97 2.87 -10.01
C GLU A 31 -3.83 1.35 -9.89
N PHE A 32 -4.78 0.68 -9.22
CA PHE A 32 -4.79 -0.77 -9.17
C PHE A 32 -4.86 -1.40 -10.57
N ASP A 33 -5.73 -0.90 -11.46
CA ASP A 33 -5.87 -1.45 -12.81
C ASP A 33 -4.59 -1.26 -13.61
N ALA A 34 -3.96 -0.08 -13.52
CA ALA A 34 -2.70 0.22 -14.19
C ALA A 34 -1.56 -0.68 -13.68
N ILE A 35 -1.46 -0.86 -12.35
CA ILE A 35 -0.49 -1.77 -11.72
C ILE A 35 -0.74 -3.21 -12.18
N SER A 36 -2.00 -3.67 -12.14
CA SER A 36 -2.38 -5.03 -12.55
C SER A 36 -2.03 -5.31 -14.01
N VAL A 37 -2.23 -4.34 -14.90
CA VAL A 37 -1.85 -4.47 -16.31
C VAL A 37 -0.34 -4.52 -16.47
N ALA A 38 0.41 -3.72 -15.70
CA ALA A 38 1.88 -3.74 -15.74
C ALA A 38 2.43 -5.09 -15.26
N THR A 39 1.96 -5.60 -14.12
CA THR A 39 2.40 -6.88 -13.54
C THR A 39 1.99 -8.06 -14.42
N ALA A 40 0.79 -8.05 -15.01
CA ALA A 40 0.37 -9.05 -16.00
C ALA A 40 1.26 -9.08 -17.26
N LYS A 41 1.92 -7.96 -17.60
CA LYS A 41 2.92 -7.88 -18.68
C LYS A 41 4.33 -8.31 -18.25
N GLY A 42 4.48 -8.86 -17.04
CA GLY A 42 5.76 -9.29 -16.48
C GLY A 42 6.62 -8.13 -15.96
N ILE A 43 6.05 -6.93 -15.79
CA ILE A 43 6.78 -5.80 -15.19
C ILE A 43 6.67 -5.92 -13.67
N VAL A 44 7.81 -6.05 -12.99
CA VAL A 44 7.87 -5.93 -11.54
C VAL A 44 7.47 -4.50 -11.15
N VAL A 45 6.44 -4.38 -10.31
CA VAL A 45 5.99 -3.12 -9.72
C VAL A 45 6.24 -3.19 -8.22
N VAL A 46 6.92 -2.17 -7.69
CA VAL A 46 7.14 -1.98 -6.25
C VAL A 46 6.48 -0.67 -5.85
N GLN A 47 5.72 -0.66 -4.76
CA GLN A 47 5.10 0.55 -4.21
C GLN A 47 5.30 0.66 -2.70
N ALA A 48 5.31 1.89 -2.20
CA ALA A 48 5.33 2.14 -0.75
C ALA A 48 4.01 1.74 -0.09
N ALA A 49 4.08 1.16 1.11
CA ALA A 49 2.91 0.95 1.96
C ALA A 49 2.30 2.28 2.43
N GLY A 50 3.09 3.35 2.47
CA GLY A 50 2.71 4.68 2.96
C GLY A 50 3.00 4.87 4.45
N ASN A 51 3.00 6.13 4.86
CA ASN A 51 3.42 6.59 6.20
C ASN A 51 2.24 7.00 7.08
N GLY A 52 1.07 6.37 6.89
CA GLY A 52 -0.15 6.74 7.59
C GLY A 52 -0.49 5.91 8.81
N ASN A 53 0.34 4.92 9.17
CA ASN A 53 0.07 3.93 10.20
C ASN A 53 -1.32 3.27 10.02
N MET A 54 -1.70 3.00 8.77
CA MET A 54 -3.00 2.43 8.45
C MET A 54 -2.96 0.90 8.55
N ASN A 55 -4.03 0.32 9.10
CA ASN A 55 -4.26 -1.12 9.00
C ASN A 55 -5.02 -1.41 7.70
N LEU A 56 -4.35 -2.01 6.71
CA LEU A 56 -4.91 -2.35 5.41
C LEU A 56 -5.97 -3.47 5.47
N ASP A 57 -6.02 -4.22 6.57
CA ASP A 57 -7.03 -5.25 6.83
C ASP A 57 -8.29 -4.68 7.50
N ALA A 58 -8.31 -3.37 7.81
CA ALA A 58 -9.45 -2.75 8.46
C ALA A 58 -10.69 -2.75 7.55
N GLY A 59 -11.87 -2.93 8.17
CA GLY A 59 -13.14 -2.89 7.43
C GLY A 59 -13.37 -1.57 6.67
N SER A 60 -12.79 -0.46 7.12
CA SER A 60 -12.84 0.83 6.41
C SER A 60 -12.10 0.83 5.07
N CYS A 61 -11.22 -0.15 4.82
CA CYS A 61 -10.58 -0.37 3.53
C CYS A 61 -11.49 -1.07 2.52
N LEU A 62 -12.67 -1.55 2.94
CA LEU A 62 -13.68 -2.17 2.07
C LEU A 62 -13.12 -3.33 1.21
N GLY A 63 -12.20 -4.11 1.77
CA GLY A 63 -11.57 -5.23 1.07
C GLY A 63 -10.65 -4.85 -0.09
N ARG A 64 -10.32 -3.55 -0.27
CA ARG A 64 -9.50 -3.09 -1.41
C ARG A 64 -8.07 -3.64 -1.41
N PHE A 65 -7.59 -4.08 -0.25
CA PHE A 65 -6.27 -4.68 -0.07
C PHE A 65 -6.32 -6.19 0.21
N ASP A 66 -7.51 -6.80 0.19
CA ASP A 66 -7.64 -8.25 0.35
C ASP A 66 -7.20 -8.96 -0.94
N ARG A 67 -6.04 -9.61 -0.89
CA ARG A 67 -5.47 -10.37 -2.01
C ARG A 67 -6.37 -11.48 -2.52
N LYS A 68 -7.30 -11.99 -1.69
CA LYS A 68 -8.28 -13.02 -2.11
C LYS A 68 -9.40 -12.43 -2.97
N GLN A 69 -9.63 -11.12 -2.87
CA GLN A 69 -10.64 -10.41 -3.66
C GLN A 69 -10.02 -9.76 -4.89
N ARG A 70 -8.83 -9.18 -4.73
CA ARG A 70 -8.10 -8.50 -5.79
C ARG A 70 -6.61 -8.48 -5.47
N ASP A 71 -5.79 -8.89 -6.42
CA ASP A 71 -4.33 -8.84 -6.32
C ASP A 71 -3.79 -8.10 -7.54
N SER A 72 -3.10 -6.98 -7.29
CA SER A 72 -2.49 -6.18 -8.36
C SER A 72 -1.17 -6.78 -8.84
N GLY A 73 -0.60 -7.73 -8.09
CA GLY A 73 0.73 -8.30 -8.33
C GLY A 73 1.89 -7.39 -7.95
N ALA A 74 1.64 -6.19 -7.41
CA ALA A 74 2.71 -5.33 -6.91
C ALA A 74 3.26 -5.83 -5.57
N VAL A 75 4.56 -5.61 -5.36
CA VAL A 75 5.21 -5.75 -4.05
C VAL A 75 4.96 -4.46 -3.26
N ILE A 76 4.32 -4.55 -2.11
CA ILE A 76 4.06 -3.41 -1.22
C ILE A 76 5.01 -3.42 -0.05
N VAL A 77 5.85 -2.39 0.06
CA VAL A 77 6.95 -2.36 1.02
C VAL A 77 6.62 -1.44 2.19
N GLY A 78 6.62 -2.00 3.40
CA GLY A 78 6.53 -1.25 4.66
C GLY A 78 7.89 -0.72 5.13
N ALA A 79 7.86 0.17 6.13
CA ALA A 79 9.07 0.71 6.74
C ALA A 79 9.41 -0.06 8.04
N GLY A 80 10.63 -0.60 8.11
CA GLY A 80 11.16 -1.33 9.26
C GLY A 80 12.36 -0.61 9.90
N ASP A 81 12.54 -0.82 11.19
CA ASP A 81 13.70 -0.36 11.95
C ASP A 81 14.95 -1.15 11.52
N ALA A 82 16.09 -0.47 11.42
CA ALA A 82 17.33 -1.09 10.94
C ALA A 82 17.93 -2.08 11.94
N ASP A 83 17.69 -1.88 13.23
CA ASP A 83 18.28 -2.67 14.32
C ASP A 83 17.31 -3.73 14.84
N THR A 84 16.04 -3.36 15.07
CA THR A 84 15.05 -4.30 15.64
C THR A 84 14.25 -5.05 14.58
N HIS A 85 14.27 -4.56 13.33
CA HIS A 85 13.42 -5.03 12.23
C HIS A 85 11.92 -4.92 12.53
N GLU A 86 11.54 -4.18 13.58
CA GLU A 86 10.16 -3.89 13.88
C GLU A 86 9.61 -2.84 12.92
N LYS A 87 8.30 -2.90 12.68
CA LYS A 87 7.56 -1.88 11.93
C LYS A 87 7.78 -0.50 12.58
N LEU A 88 8.24 0.48 11.81
CA LEU A 88 8.30 1.86 12.27
C LEU A 88 6.90 2.42 12.58
N SER A 89 6.81 3.32 13.56
CA SER A 89 5.53 3.82 14.08
C SER A 89 4.60 4.39 13.01
N PHE A 90 5.16 5.01 11.97
CA PHE A 90 4.41 5.59 10.86
C PHE A 90 4.07 4.59 9.74
N SER A 91 4.74 3.44 9.64
CA SER A 91 4.52 2.52 8.53
C SER A 91 3.07 2.06 8.49
N THR A 92 2.42 2.14 7.34
CA THR A 92 1.17 1.41 7.09
C THR A 92 1.47 -0.10 7.03
N TYR A 93 0.51 -0.92 7.44
CA TYR A 93 0.68 -2.35 7.74
C TYR A 93 -0.58 -3.16 7.44
N GLY A 94 -0.47 -4.49 7.44
CA GLY A 94 -1.56 -5.42 7.21
C GLY A 94 -1.13 -6.56 6.30
N SER A 95 -2.02 -7.53 6.06
CA SER A 95 -1.72 -8.74 5.29
C SER A 95 -1.33 -8.49 3.82
N ARG A 96 -1.57 -7.28 3.32
CA ARG A 96 -1.22 -6.85 1.97
C ARG A 96 0.25 -6.42 1.81
N VAL A 97 0.93 -6.02 2.89
CA VAL A 97 2.36 -5.67 2.85
C VAL A 97 3.18 -6.95 2.67
N ASP A 98 4.19 -6.91 1.80
CA ASP A 98 5.02 -8.06 1.39
C ASP A 98 6.39 -8.08 2.09
#